data_AF-A0A3S3QX69-F1
#
_entry.id   AF-A0A3S3QX69-F1
#
_cell.length_a   1.000
_cell.length_b   1.000
_cell.length_c   1.000
_cell.angle_alpha   90.00
_cell.angle_beta   90.00
_cell.angle_gamma   90.00
#
_symmetry.space_group_name_H-M   'P 1'
#
loop_
_entity.id
_entity.type
_entity.pdbx_description
1 polymer ?
#
loop_
_entity_poly.entity_id
_entity_poly.type
_entity_poly.pdbx_seq_one_letter_code
_entity_poly.pdbx_strand_id
1 'polypeptide(L)'
;MKFSEETFRTFVISKSIPRNYSFVIMMTALMPQRQCQICRHADEEFRIVANSWRYSPMFSNKLFFGSVDFDECPRIFQQLGINTAPVFLFFSDKAKMKKPEAMDIQMLGFSAETIGRWISEKSDVQIRVIRPPSYSGSLALLILCSLIAALLYMRRNNLDFLYNRTSWALGSLSIVFAMTSGQMWNHIRGPPLMHRSPKGVSYVHGSSGGQLMVLLLSE
;
A
#
# COMPACT_ATOMS: atom_id res chain seq x y z
N MET A 1 -4.04 -13.68 -8.50
CA MET A 1 -5.09 -13.95 -9.50
C MET A 1 -6.38 -13.28 -9.05
N LYS A 2 -7.13 -12.62 -9.95
CA LYS A 2 -8.46 -12.09 -9.59
C LYS A 2 -9.50 -13.20 -9.77
N PHE A 3 -10.32 -13.44 -8.76
CA PHE A 3 -11.35 -14.47 -8.81
C PHE A 3 -12.70 -13.88 -9.19
N SER A 4 -13.37 -14.53 -10.15
CA SER A 4 -14.81 -14.39 -10.40
C SER A 4 -15.61 -15.34 -9.49
N GLU A 5 -16.91 -15.10 -9.32
CA GLU A 5 -17.78 -15.86 -8.42
C GLU A 5 -17.75 -17.37 -8.72
N GLU A 6 -17.80 -17.74 -10.01
CA GLU A 6 -17.75 -19.13 -10.45
C GLU A 6 -16.39 -19.78 -10.15
N THR A 7 -15.30 -19.08 -10.47
CA THR A 7 -13.94 -19.59 -10.22
C THR A 7 -13.67 -19.76 -8.73
N PHE A 8 -14.14 -18.83 -7.89
CA PHE A 8 -14.01 -18.94 -6.44
C PHE A 8 -14.77 -20.15 -5.90
N ARG A 9 -16.02 -20.34 -6.34
CA ARG A 9 -16.81 -21.50 -5.92
C ARG A 9 -16.14 -22.81 -6.32
N THR A 10 -15.62 -22.90 -7.53
CA THR A 10 -14.98 -24.12 -8.06
C THR A 10 -13.65 -24.43 -7.38
N PHE A 11 -12.77 -23.43 -7.23
CA PHE A 11 -11.42 -23.67 -6.70
C PHE A 11 -11.35 -23.63 -5.17
N VAL A 12 -12.18 -22.81 -4.52
CA VAL A 12 -12.09 -22.51 -3.09
C VAL A 12 -13.21 -23.18 -2.28
N ILE A 13 -14.45 -23.22 -2.77
CA ILE A 13 -15.60 -23.78 -2.00
C ILE A 13 -15.90 -25.25 -2.36
N SER A 14 -15.58 -25.69 -3.58
CA SER A 14 -16.00 -26.99 -4.08
C SER A 14 -15.47 -28.16 -3.23
N LYS A 15 -16.40 -29.02 -2.79
CA LYS A 15 -16.13 -30.20 -1.97
C LYS A 15 -15.68 -31.43 -2.77
N SER A 16 -15.80 -31.39 -4.09
CA SER A 16 -15.65 -32.57 -4.95
C SER A 16 -14.19 -32.95 -5.25
N ILE A 17 -13.22 -32.08 -4.94
CA ILE A 17 -11.81 -32.30 -5.22
C ILE A 17 -11.04 -32.31 -3.89
N PRO A 18 -10.32 -33.39 -3.52
CA PRO A 18 -9.41 -33.35 -2.39
C PRO A 18 -8.32 -32.31 -2.68
N ARG A 19 -8.35 -31.20 -1.93
CA ARG A 19 -7.42 -30.07 -2.14
C ARG A 19 -6.09 -30.41 -1.49
N ASN A 20 -5.05 -30.58 -2.30
CA ASN A 20 -3.66 -30.69 -1.84
C ASN A 20 -2.94 -29.32 -1.86
N TYR A 21 -3.71 -28.24 -1.85
CA TYR A 21 -3.23 -26.87 -1.91
C TYR A 21 -4.00 -25.98 -0.94
N SER A 22 -3.33 -24.94 -0.46
CA SER A 22 -3.89 -23.88 0.37
C SER A 22 -4.05 -22.59 -0.45
N PHE A 23 -5.08 -21.82 -0.14
CA PHE A 23 -5.35 -20.53 -0.76
C PHE A 23 -5.25 -19.40 0.26
N VAL A 24 -4.53 -18.34 -0.13
CA VAL A 24 -4.56 -17.06 0.56
C VAL A 24 -5.38 -16.10 -0.30
N ILE A 25 -6.47 -15.58 0.27
CA ILE A 25 -7.41 -14.74 -0.46
C ILE A 25 -7.53 -13.39 0.21
N MET A 26 -7.31 -12.33 -0.55
CA MET A 26 -7.61 -10.96 -0.14
C MET A 26 -9.02 -10.58 -0.59
N MET A 27 -9.87 -10.30 0.38
CA MET A 27 -11.18 -9.69 0.17
C MET A 27 -10.99 -8.16 0.14
N THR A 28 -11.33 -7.51 -0.97
CA THR A 28 -11.07 -6.08 -1.17
C THR A 28 -12.23 -5.38 -1.88
N ALA A 29 -12.16 -4.06 -1.97
CA ALA A 29 -13.08 -3.20 -2.73
C ALA A 29 -12.25 -2.11 -3.43
N LEU A 30 -11.69 -2.44 -4.60
CA LEU A 30 -10.77 -1.57 -5.33
C LEU A 30 -11.47 -0.61 -6.28
N MET A 31 -12.77 -0.81 -6.53
CA MET A 31 -13.51 0.03 -7.47
C MET A 31 -13.52 1.50 -7.00
N PRO A 32 -13.24 2.46 -7.90
CA PRO A 32 -13.06 3.87 -7.51
C PRO A 32 -14.32 4.50 -6.90
N GLN A 33 -15.50 3.92 -7.17
CA GLN A 33 -16.76 4.31 -6.55
C GLN A 33 -16.77 4.18 -5.02
N ARG A 34 -15.99 3.26 -4.46
CA ARG A 34 -15.91 2.99 -3.00
C ARG A 34 -14.90 3.87 -2.26
N GLN A 35 -13.97 4.51 -2.99
CA GLN A 35 -12.93 5.40 -2.44
C GLN A 35 -12.12 4.80 -1.27
N CYS A 36 -11.94 3.47 -1.23
CA CYS A 36 -11.21 2.79 -0.15
C CYS A 36 -9.69 2.92 -0.32
N GLN A 37 -9.08 3.88 0.40
CA GLN A 37 -7.62 4.08 0.34
C GLN A 37 -6.83 2.92 1.00
N ILE A 38 -7.34 2.40 2.12
CA ILE A 38 -6.71 1.29 2.84
C ILE A 38 -6.67 0.03 1.95
N CYS A 39 -7.73 -0.21 1.16
CA CYS A 39 -7.80 -1.33 0.22
C CYS A 39 -6.72 -1.27 -0.86
N ARG A 40 -6.37 -0.07 -1.33
CA ARG A 40 -5.29 0.12 -2.32
C ARG A 40 -3.92 -0.20 -1.73
N HIS A 41 -3.64 0.32 -0.53
CA HIS A 41 -2.37 0.03 0.14
C HIS A 41 -2.23 -1.44 0.51
N ALA A 42 -3.31 -2.07 0.97
CA ALA A 42 -3.32 -3.50 1.26
C ALA A 42 -3.13 -4.36 -0.01
N ASP A 43 -3.71 -3.97 -1.15
CA ASP A 43 -3.50 -4.65 -2.43
C ASP A 43 -2.03 -4.57 -2.89
N GLU A 44 -1.40 -3.40 -2.75
CA GLU A 44 0.02 -3.20 -3.07
C GLU A 44 0.92 -4.13 -2.25
N GLU A 45 0.76 -4.16 -0.92
CA GLU A 45 1.54 -5.03 -0.04
C GLU A 45 1.23 -6.52 -0.30
N PHE A 46 -0.03 -6.88 -0.52
CA PHE A 46 -0.43 -8.25 -0.86
C PHE A 46 0.22 -8.73 -2.17
N ARG A 47 0.28 -7.86 -3.18
CA ARG A 47 0.92 -8.15 -4.46
C ARG A 47 2.44 -8.33 -4.32
N ILE A 48 3.09 -7.59 -3.43
CA ILE A 48 4.51 -7.77 -3.11
C ILE A 48 4.76 -9.18 -2.54
N VAL A 49 3.94 -9.62 -1.59
CA VAL A 49 4.06 -10.99 -1.02
C VAL A 49 3.83 -12.06 -2.10
N ALA A 50 2.77 -11.91 -2.89
CA ALA A 50 2.45 -12.87 -3.94
C ALA A 50 3.56 -12.98 -5.00
N ASN A 51 4.16 -11.85 -5.40
CA ASN A 51 5.29 -11.82 -6.32
C ASN A 51 6.55 -12.42 -5.67
N SER A 52 6.82 -12.10 -4.40
CA SER A 52 7.94 -12.66 -3.66
C SER A 52 7.85 -14.19 -3.58
N TRP A 53 6.65 -14.74 -3.38
CA TRP A 53 6.41 -16.17 -3.43
C TRP A 53 6.66 -16.75 -4.82
N ARG A 54 6.13 -16.12 -5.87
CA ARG A 54 6.28 -16.58 -7.26
C ARG A 54 7.74 -16.68 -7.71
N TYR A 55 8.60 -15.76 -7.27
CA TYR A 55 10.02 -15.74 -7.61
C TYR A 55 10.92 -16.42 -6.56
N SER A 56 10.33 -17.00 -5.52
CA SER A 56 11.09 -17.71 -4.48
C SER A 56 11.66 -19.03 -5.02
N PRO A 57 12.90 -19.40 -4.65
CA PRO A 57 13.44 -20.72 -4.98
C PRO A 57 12.68 -21.87 -4.30
N MET A 58 11.93 -21.57 -3.22
CA MET A 58 11.10 -22.53 -2.50
C MET A 58 9.67 -22.63 -3.06
N PHE A 59 9.41 -22.06 -4.24
CA PHE A 59 8.09 -22.04 -4.85
C PHE A 59 7.52 -23.46 -5.02
N SER A 60 6.26 -23.63 -4.62
CA SER A 60 5.55 -24.90 -4.67
C SER A 60 4.09 -24.69 -5.08
N ASN A 61 3.52 -25.63 -5.83
CA ASN A 61 2.12 -25.63 -6.26
C ASN A 61 1.13 -25.98 -5.13
N LYS A 62 1.54 -25.79 -3.87
CA LYS A 62 0.73 -26.02 -2.67
C LYS A 62 0.16 -24.74 -2.09
N LEU A 63 0.63 -23.56 -2.50
CA LEU A 63 0.17 -22.28 -1.98
C LEU A 63 -0.14 -21.32 -3.13
N PHE A 64 -1.37 -20.83 -3.17
CA PHE A 64 -1.86 -19.93 -4.20
C PHE A 64 -2.44 -18.65 -3.62
N PHE A 65 -2.26 -17.55 -4.35
CA PHE A 65 -2.70 -16.22 -3.97
C PHE A 65 -3.81 -15.72 -4.90
N GLY A 66 -4.87 -15.17 -4.32
CA GLY A 66 -5.90 -14.49 -5.08
C GLY A 66 -6.57 -13.33 -4.37
N SER A 67 -7.28 -12.54 -5.14
CA SER A 67 -8.07 -11.41 -4.66
C SER A 67 -9.49 -11.48 -5.19
N VAL A 68 -10.44 -11.07 -4.36
CA VAL A 68 -11.87 -11.01 -4.65
C VAL A 68 -12.35 -9.60 -4.38
N ASP A 69 -12.96 -8.97 -5.38
CA ASP A 69 -13.54 -7.64 -5.24
C ASP A 69 -15.02 -7.73 -4.84
N PHE A 70 -15.45 -6.88 -3.91
CA PHE A 70 -16.83 -6.78 -3.47
C PHE A 70 -17.81 -6.46 -4.60
N ASP A 71 -17.45 -5.53 -5.49
CA ASP A 71 -18.36 -5.06 -6.53
C ASP A 71 -18.53 -6.13 -7.65
N GLU A 72 -17.58 -7.05 -7.80
CA GLU A 72 -17.70 -8.20 -8.71
C GLU A 72 -18.38 -9.41 -8.07
N CYS A 73 -18.17 -9.64 -6.76
CA CYS A 73 -18.56 -10.86 -6.08
C CYS A 73 -19.31 -10.61 -4.75
N PRO A 74 -20.41 -9.82 -4.72
CA PRO A 74 -21.07 -9.43 -3.47
C PRO A 74 -21.65 -10.63 -2.70
N ARG A 75 -22.08 -11.67 -3.43
CA ARG A 75 -22.66 -12.91 -2.85
C ARG A 75 -21.65 -13.69 -2.01
N ILE A 76 -20.36 -13.67 -2.38
CA ILE A 76 -19.30 -14.37 -1.63
C ILE A 76 -19.04 -13.67 -0.29
N PHE A 77 -19.06 -12.35 -0.27
CA PHE A 77 -18.94 -11.57 0.97
C PHE A 77 -20.08 -11.87 1.94
N GLN A 78 -21.32 -11.94 1.42
CA GLN A 78 -22.48 -12.32 2.22
C GLN A 78 -22.38 -13.75 2.76
N GLN A 79 -21.95 -14.70 1.93
CA GLN A 79 -21.80 -16.10 2.32
C GLN A 79 -20.72 -16.32 3.39
N LEU A 80 -19.66 -15.50 3.36
CA LEU A 80 -18.58 -15.53 4.35
C LEU A 80 -18.85 -14.64 5.58
N GLY A 81 -19.94 -13.84 5.57
CA GLY A 81 -20.28 -12.93 6.66
C GLY A 81 -19.32 -11.76 6.82
N ILE A 82 -18.73 -11.29 5.72
CA ILE A 82 -17.71 -10.21 5.72
C ILE A 82 -18.38 -8.91 5.31
N ASN A 83 -18.40 -7.96 6.25
CA ASN A 83 -19.02 -6.65 6.06
C ASN A 83 -18.00 -5.51 5.88
N THR A 84 -16.72 -5.80 6.05
CA THR A 84 -15.62 -4.84 6.00
C THR A 84 -14.53 -5.31 5.02
N ALA A 85 -13.82 -4.36 4.42
CA ALA A 85 -12.68 -4.61 3.55
C ALA A 85 -11.54 -3.65 3.93
N PRO A 86 -10.26 -4.03 3.76
CA PRO A 86 -9.77 -5.33 3.28
C PRO A 86 -9.75 -6.41 4.38
N VAL A 87 -9.86 -7.69 4.01
CA VAL A 87 -9.70 -8.85 4.91
C VAL A 87 -8.87 -9.93 4.23
N PHE A 88 -7.87 -10.48 4.91
CA PHE A 88 -7.09 -11.62 4.42
C PHE A 88 -7.61 -12.93 5.02
N LEU A 89 -7.88 -13.90 4.17
CA LEU A 89 -8.40 -15.21 4.54
C LEU A 89 -7.44 -16.31 4.12
N PHE A 90 -7.16 -17.23 5.04
CA PHE A 90 -6.41 -18.44 4.77
C PHE A 90 -7.35 -19.65 4.71
N PHE A 91 -7.30 -20.34 3.58
CA PHE A 91 -8.00 -21.60 3.35
C PHE A 91 -6.99 -22.74 3.34
N SER A 92 -6.91 -23.48 4.44
CA SER A 92 -6.05 -24.66 4.57
C SER A 92 -6.55 -25.84 3.72
N ASP A 93 -5.61 -26.67 3.29
CA ASP A 93 -5.80 -28.01 2.72
C ASP A 93 -6.43 -29.02 3.72
N LYS A 94 -6.08 -28.92 5.01
CA LYS A 94 -6.45 -29.89 6.07
C LYS A 94 -7.76 -29.58 6.81
N ALA A 95 -8.21 -28.33 6.81
CA ALA A 95 -9.39 -27.92 7.58
C ALA A 95 -10.70 -28.29 6.86
N LYS A 96 -11.64 -28.93 7.59
CA LYS A 96 -13.02 -29.12 7.12
C LYS A 96 -13.64 -27.74 6.88
N MET A 97 -13.75 -27.39 5.60
CA MET A 97 -14.20 -26.11 5.05
C MET A 97 -15.50 -25.58 5.69
N LYS A 98 -15.41 -24.82 6.78
CA LYS A 98 -16.51 -23.99 7.27
C LYS A 98 -16.08 -22.61 7.78
N LYS A 99 -14.83 -22.44 8.24
CA LYS A 99 -14.33 -21.13 8.66
C LYS A 99 -12.92 -20.91 8.10
N PRO A 100 -12.73 -20.02 7.11
CA PRO A 100 -11.40 -19.55 6.79
C PRO A 100 -10.82 -18.83 8.00
N GLU A 101 -9.51 -18.91 8.17
CA GLU A 101 -8.84 -18.15 9.22
C GLU A 101 -8.59 -16.73 8.71
N ALA A 102 -9.17 -15.76 9.38
CA ALA A 102 -8.98 -14.35 9.06
C ALA A 102 -7.76 -13.81 9.81
N MET A 103 -6.95 -13.00 9.12
CA MET A 103 -5.89 -12.23 9.74
C MET A 103 -6.47 -11.01 10.47
N ASP A 104 -6.01 -10.76 11.70
CA ASP A 104 -6.36 -9.54 12.42
C ASP A 104 -5.46 -8.37 11.97
N ILE A 105 -5.95 -7.61 10.99
CA ILE A 105 -5.25 -6.48 10.39
C ILE A 105 -5.10 -5.31 11.40
N GLN A 106 -6.00 -5.18 12.37
CA GLN A 106 -5.99 -4.06 13.31
C GLN A 106 -4.84 -4.18 14.31
N MET A 107 -4.53 -5.40 14.76
CA MET A 107 -3.42 -5.65 15.68
C MET A 107 -2.07 -5.82 14.99
N LEU A 108 -2.03 -6.55 13.87
CA LEU A 108 -0.77 -6.95 13.22
C LEU A 108 -0.31 -5.96 12.15
N GLY A 109 -1.23 -5.18 11.58
CA GLY A 109 -1.01 -4.40 10.36
C GLY A 109 -1.01 -5.26 9.09
N PHE A 110 -0.88 -4.60 7.94
CA PHE A 110 -0.96 -5.21 6.60
C PHE A 110 0.34 -5.08 5.79
N SER A 111 1.49 -4.92 6.46
CA SER A 111 2.77 -4.93 5.76
C SER A 111 3.07 -6.30 5.17
N ALA A 112 3.77 -6.31 4.05
CA ALA A 112 4.10 -7.52 3.31
C ALA A 112 4.87 -8.53 4.18
N GLU A 113 5.79 -8.08 5.04
CA GLU A 113 6.53 -8.95 5.96
C GLU A 113 5.63 -9.60 7.01
N THR A 114 4.62 -8.89 7.50
CA THR A 114 3.66 -9.41 8.47
C THR A 114 2.72 -10.41 7.81
N ILE A 115 2.20 -10.09 6.62
CA ILE A 115 1.37 -11.02 5.83
C ILE A 115 2.17 -12.30 5.51
N GLY A 116 3.43 -12.16 5.08
CA GLY A 116 4.31 -13.29 4.81
C GLY A 116 4.56 -14.18 6.03
N ARG A 117 4.80 -13.57 7.21
CA ARG A 117 4.95 -14.29 8.49
C ARG A 117 3.68 -15.02 8.89
N TRP A 118 2.53 -14.35 8.82
CA TRP A 118 1.23 -14.97 9.11
C TRP A 118 0.95 -16.17 8.20
N ILE A 119 1.23 -16.06 6.90
CA ILE A 119 1.09 -17.20 5.97
C ILE A 119 2.06 -18.32 6.32
N SER A 120 3.30 -18.00 6.71
CA SER A 120 4.30 -19.00 7.10
C SER A 120 3.87 -19.78 8.34
N GLU A 121 3.26 -19.12 9.33
CA GLU A 121 2.73 -19.77 10.53
C GLU A 121 1.58 -20.74 10.21
N LYS A 122 0.76 -20.41 9.20
CA LYS A 122 -0.43 -21.21 8.84
C LYS A 122 -0.17 -22.32 7.84
N SER A 123 0.77 -22.11 6.91
CA SER A 123 1.06 -23.04 5.82
C SER A 123 2.36 -23.82 5.98
N ASP A 124 3.18 -23.50 7.00
CA ASP A 124 4.55 -24.02 7.20
C ASP A 124 5.51 -23.71 6.02
N VAL A 125 5.09 -22.82 5.12
CA VAL A 125 5.87 -22.37 3.96
C VAL A 125 6.54 -21.04 4.28
N GLN A 126 7.86 -21.03 4.31
CA GLN A 126 8.63 -19.80 4.55
C GLN A 126 8.68 -18.91 3.31
N ILE A 127 8.01 -17.75 3.37
CA ILE A 127 8.02 -16.74 2.31
C ILE A 127 9.01 -15.64 2.69
N ARG A 128 10.11 -15.51 1.94
CA ARG A 128 11.00 -14.35 2.03
C ARG A 128 10.46 -13.22 1.17
N VAL A 129 10.01 -12.15 1.80
CA VAL A 129 9.45 -10.98 1.12
C VAL A 129 10.59 -10.11 0.58
N ILE A 130 10.57 -9.84 -0.72
CA ILE A 130 11.51 -8.94 -1.38
C ILE A 130 10.71 -7.75 -1.89
N ARG A 131 10.92 -6.57 -1.28
CA ARG A 131 10.28 -5.34 -1.73
C ARG A 131 10.90 -4.92 -3.07
N PRO A 132 10.09 -4.66 -4.11
CA PRO A 132 10.63 -4.17 -5.38
C PRO A 132 11.29 -2.79 -5.14
N PRO A 133 12.44 -2.51 -5.78
CA PRO A 133 13.08 -1.21 -5.65
C PRO A 133 12.13 -0.10 -6.13
N SER A 134 11.99 0.96 -5.35
CA SER A 134 11.17 2.11 -5.71
C SER A 134 11.87 2.94 -6.79
N TYR A 135 11.43 2.78 -8.05
CA TYR A 135 11.96 3.54 -9.17
C TYR A 135 11.62 5.03 -9.10
N SER A 136 10.55 5.41 -8.41
CA SER A 136 10.15 6.82 -8.28
C SER A 136 11.22 7.68 -7.59
N GLY A 137 11.87 7.15 -6.56
CA GLY A 137 12.90 7.88 -5.82
C GLY A 137 14.19 8.05 -6.64
N SER A 138 14.64 6.98 -7.29
CA SER A 138 15.82 7.02 -8.15
C SER A 138 15.61 7.88 -9.41
N LEU A 139 14.43 7.83 -10.02
CA LEU A 139 14.08 8.68 -11.16
C LEU A 139 14.00 10.16 -10.77
N ALA A 140 13.40 10.50 -9.63
CA ALA A 140 13.36 11.87 -9.13
C ALA A 140 14.76 12.42 -8.86
N LEU A 141 15.65 11.59 -8.29
CA LEU A 141 17.04 11.95 -8.02
C LEU A 141 17.82 12.16 -9.32
N LEU A 142 17.62 11.30 -10.34
CA LEU A 142 18.21 11.49 -11.66
C LEU A 142 17.74 12.78 -12.33
N ILE A 143 16.44 13.09 -12.27
CA ILE A 143 15.88 14.34 -12.80
C ILE A 143 16.50 15.54 -12.09
N LEU A 144 16.56 15.53 -10.75
CA LEU A 144 17.19 16.59 -9.96
C LEU A 144 18.66 16.79 -10.34
N CYS A 145 19.45 15.72 -10.41
CA CYS A 145 20.85 15.78 -10.81
C CYS A 145 21.01 16.31 -12.24
N SER A 146 20.14 15.92 -13.17
CA SER A 146 20.16 16.41 -14.55
C SER A 146 19.83 17.91 -14.64
N LEU A 147 18.86 18.40 -13.86
CA LEU A 147 18.50 19.81 -13.79
C LEU A 147 19.63 20.66 -13.21
N ILE A 148 20.26 20.20 -12.13
CA ILE A 148 21.41 20.86 -11.52
C ILE A 148 22.58 20.90 -12.51
N ALA A 149 22.88 19.79 -13.18
CA ALA A 149 23.94 19.73 -14.19
C ALA A 149 23.66 20.66 -15.39
N ALA A 150 22.41 20.71 -15.87
CA ALA A 150 22.00 21.61 -16.95
C ALA A 150 22.10 23.09 -16.54
N LEU A 151 21.68 23.43 -15.32
CA LEU A 151 21.81 24.78 -14.76
C LEU A 151 23.28 25.18 -14.61
N LEU A 152 24.13 24.30 -14.09
CA LEU A 152 25.57 24.54 -13.96
C LEU A 152 26.25 24.67 -15.33
N TYR A 153 25.83 23.89 -16.33
CA TYR A 153 26.33 23.99 -17.69
C TYR A 153 25.94 25.33 -18.35
N MET A 154 24.67 25.74 -18.25
CA MET A 154 24.18 27.03 -18.75
C MET A 154 24.79 28.23 -18.03
N ARG A 155 25.05 28.12 -16.73
CA ARG A 155 25.66 29.16 -15.88
C ARG A 155 27.18 29.07 -15.79
N ARG A 156 27.84 28.21 -16.58
CA ARG A 156 29.29 27.97 -16.52
C ARG A 156 30.12 29.25 -16.67
N ASN A 157 29.60 30.26 -17.38
CA ASN A 157 30.27 31.55 -17.59
C ASN A 157 30.01 32.58 -16.47
N ASN A 158 29.12 32.30 -15.52
CA ASN A 158 28.66 33.25 -14.49
C ASN A 158 28.58 32.56 -13.10
N LEU A 159 29.70 31.95 -12.69
CA LEU A 159 29.86 31.20 -11.43
C LEU A 159 29.86 32.11 -10.18
N ASP A 160 29.74 33.43 -10.33
CA ASP A 160 29.72 34.40 -9.24
C ASP A 160 28.63 34.11 -8.20
N PHE A 161 27.49 33.53 -8.62
CA PHE A 161 26.41 33.13 -7.71
C PHE A 161 26.82 32.01 -6.74
N LEU A 162 27.62 31.03 -7.18
CA LEU A 162 28.12 29.95 -6.31
C LEU A 162 29.19 30.43 -5.33
N TYR A 163 29.92 31.50 -5.66
CA TYR A 163 30.92 32.08 -4.76
C TYR A 163 30.33 33.12 -3.80
N ASN A 164 29.11 33.59 -4.05
CA ASN A 164 28.45 34.62 -3.26
C ASN A 164 27.92 34.06 -1.92
N ARG A 165 28.40 34.63 -0.80
CA ARG A 165 27.98 34.25 0.56
C ARG A 165 26.48 34.43 0.82
N THR A 166 25.85 35.41 0.19
CA THR A 166 24.42 35.68 0.38
C THR A 166 23.54 34.59 -0.25
N SER A 167 23.98 33.97 -1.34
CA SER A 167 23.25 32.88 -1.99
C SER A 167 23.28 31.60 -1.14
N TRP A 168 24.41 31.30 -0.50
CA TRP A 168 24.50 30.22 0.49
C TRP A 168 23.67 30.49 1.74
N ALA A 169 23.64 31.73 2.22
CA ALA A 169 22.81 32.12 3.36
C ALA A 169 21.31 32.02 3.05
N LEU A 170 20.89 32.41 1.84
CA LEU A 170 19.50 32.29 1.42
C LEU A 170 19.09 30.81 1.28
N GLY A 171 19.96 29.98 0.66
CA GLY A 171 19.72 28.55 0.52
C GLY A 171 19.61 27.83 1.86
N SER A 172 20.47 28.15 2.83
CA SER A 172 20.40 27.54 4.17
C SER A 172 19.14 27.97 4.92
N LEU A 173 18.76 29.25 4.87
CA LEU A 173 17.51 29.75 5.45
C LEU A 173 16.28 29.07 4.85
N SER A 174 16.23 28.89 3.52
CA SER A 174 15.12 28.19 2.85
C SER A 174 14.99 26.74 3.33
N ILE A 175 16.10 26.03 3.56
CA ILE A 175 16.07 24.66 4.10
C ILE A 175 15.56 24.65 5.53
N VAL A 176 16.01 25.58 6.38
CA VAL A 176 15.53 25.68 7.77
C VAL A 176 14.02 25.94 7.81
N PHE A 177 13.52 26.90 7.01
CA PHE A 177 12.07 27.17 6.93
C PHE A 177 11.27 25.99 6.39
N ALA A 178 11.78 25.28 5.38
CA ALA A 178 11.12 24.07 4.87
C ALA A 178 11.02 22.99 5.95
N MET A 179 12.05 22.83 6.78
CA MET A 179 12.07 21.84 7.87
C MET A 179 11.19 22.26 9.06
N THR A 180 11.12 23.55 9.40
CA THR A 180 10.25 24.04 10.49
C THR A 180 8.78 24.12 10.10
N SER A 181 8.46 24.26 8.81
CA SER A 181 7.08 24.30 8.27
C SER A 181 6.30 22.97 8.36
N GLY A 182 6.83 21.93 9.04
CA GLY A 182 6.09 20.68 9.24
C GLY A 182 5.96 19.78 8.00
N GLN A 183 6.71 20.03 6.92
CA GLN A 183 6.75 19.17 5.72
C GLN A 183 7.07 17.71 6.04
N MET A 184 7.89 17.48 7.06
CA MET A 184 8.23 16.12 7.50
C MET A 184 7.04 15.42 8.19
N TRP A 185 6.20 16.15 8.91
CA TRP A 185 4.98 15.61 9.52
C TRP A 185 4.00 15.15 8.43
N ASN A 186 3.84 15.94 7.37
CA ASN A 186 3.05 15.58 6.21
C ASN A 186 3.60 14.34 5.47
N HIS A 187 4.91 14.26 5.28
CA HIS A 187 5.53 13.11 4.61
C HIS A 187 5.33 11.80 5.37
N ILE A 188 5.39 11.82 6.71
CA ILE A 188 5.26 10.61 7.53
C ILE A 188 3.79 10.18 7.68
N ARG A 189 2.88 11.14 7.85
CA ARG A 189 1.47 10.84 8.18
C ARG A 189 0.54 10.78 6.99
N GLY A 190 0.93 11.38 5.85
CA GLY A 190 0.14 11.38 4.61
C GLY A 190 -1.34 11.77 4.79
N PRO A 191 -1.69 12.85 5.53
CA PRO A 191 -3.08 13.19 5.78
C PRO A 191 -3.81 13.49 4.45
N PRO A 192 -5.11 13.15 4.34
CA PRO A 192 -5.89 13.45 3.14
C PRO A 192 -5.96 14.96 2.89
N LEU A 193 -5.82 15.37 1.64
CA LEU A 193 -5.79 16.79 1.24
C LEU A 193 -7.08 17.54 1.59
N MET A 194 -8.23 16.86 1.59
CA MET A 194 -9.55 17.44 1.82
C MET A 194 -10.47 16.43 2.49
N HIS A 195 -11.30 16.89 3.43
CA HIS A 195 -12.38 16.10 4.03
C HIS A 195 -13.74 16.71 3.68
N ARG A 196 -14.65 15.92 3.10
CA ARG A 196 -16.01 16.38 2.78
C ARG A 196 -16.91 16.20 3.98
N SER A 197 -17.44 17.30 4.51
CA SER A 197 -18.45 17.33 5.56
C SER A 197 -19.85 17.47 4.94
N PRO A 198 -20.94 17.01 5.58
CA PRO A 198 -22.30 17.19 5.07
C PRO A 198 -22.73 18.64 4.80
N LYS A 199 -22.00 19.63 5.35
CA LYS A 199 -22.24 21.08 5.16
C LYS A 199 -21.34 21.74 4.09
N GLY A 200 -20.47 20.98 3.42
CA GLY A 200 -19.54 21.49 2.40
C GLY A 200 -18.11 20.96 2.54
N VAL A 201 -17.22 21.45 1.70
CA VAL A 201 -15.79 21.11 1.74
C VAL A 201 -15.13 21.86 2.90
N SER A 202 -14.66 21.15 3.93
CA SER A 202 -13.98 21.77 5.08
C SER A 202 -12.48 21.64 4.93
N TYR A 203 -11.79 22.78 4.90
CA TYR A 203 -10.33 22.90 4.81
C TYR A 203 -9.65 23.00 6.18
N VAL A 204 -10.44 23.08 7.25
CA VAL A 204 -9.99 23.15 8.64
C VAL A 204 -10.60 21.99 9.41
N HIS A 205 -9.78 21.24 10.13
CA HIS A 205 -10.22 20.19 11.04
C HIS A 205 -10.40 20.81 12.43
N GLY A 206 -11.60 20.72 13.02
CA GLY A 206 -11.95 21.42 14.27
C GLY A 206 -11.42 20.77 15.55
N SER A 207 -10.53 19.77 15.46
CA SER A 207 -9.94 19.09 16.63
C SER A 207 -8.42 19.27 16.63
N SER A 208 -7.83 19.42 17.82
CA SER A 208 -6.41 19.72 18.02
C SER A 208 -5.42 18.63 17.58
N GLY A 209 -5.90 17.50 17.06
CA GLY A 209 -5.10 16.32 16.71
C GLY A 209 -4.89 16.06 15.22
N GLY A 210 -5.49 16.86 14.32
CA GLY A 210 -5.42 16.62 12.87
C GLY A 210 -5.22 17.90 12.08
N GLN A 211 -4.17 17.95 11.26
CA GLN A 211 -3.88 19.07 10.36
C GLN A 211 -4.07 18.64 8.90
N LEU A 212 -4.72 19.49 8.11
CA LEU A 212 -4.92 19.31 6.68
C LEU A 212 -3.78 20.02 5.93
N MET A 213 -3.32 19.46 4.80
CA MET A 213 -2.16 19.99 4.06
C MET A 213 -2.29 21.48 3.65
N VAL A 214 -3.51 21.98 3.44
CA VAL A 214 -3.76 23.33 2.90
C VAL A 214 -3.37 24.45 3.88
N LEU A 215 -3.36 24.19 5.19
CA LEU A 215 -3.02 25.20 6.20
C LEU A 215 -1.56 25.68 6.13
N LEU A 216 -0.66 24.92 5.50
CA LEU A 216 0.78 25.25 5.45
C LEU A 216 1.18 26.21 4.32
N LEU A 217 0.27 26.53 3.40
CA LEU A 217 0.52 27.51 2.33
C LEU A 217 -0.05 28.90 2.65
N SER A 218 -0.69 29.06 3.81
CA SER A 218 -1.41 30.28 4.20
C SER A 218 -0.78 31.04 5.38
N GLU A 219 0.37 30.59 5.88
CA GLU A 219 1.24 31.34 6.80
C GLU A 219 2.57 31.68 6.15
#